data_AF-A0A523TS07-F1
#
_entry.id   AF-A0A523TS07-F1
#
_cell.length_a   1.000
_cell.length_b   1.000
_cell.length_c   1.000
_cell.angle_alpha   90.00
_cell.angle_beta   90.00
_cell.angle_gamma   90.00
#
_symmetry.space_group_name_H-M   'P 1'
#
loop_
_entity.id
_entity.type
_entity.pdbx_description
1 polymer ?
#
loop_
_entity_poly.entity_id
_entity_poly.type
_entity_poly.pdbx_seq_one_letter_code
_entity_poly.pdbx_strand_id
1 'polypeptide(L)'
;MSEHSLCQEFLSQISDYLDNNIDPLTCDELEKHLVDCPNCKIFVDTLKKTVYLYQQQEADINVPSEVRGRLFKVLSLDDLTH
;
A
#
# COMPACT_ATOMS: atom_id res chain seq x y z
N MET A 1 -18.16 25.22 -7.33
CA MET A 1 -18.35 23.90 -7.94
C MET A 1 -16.98 23.40 -8.36
N SER A 2 -16.27 22.58 -7.57
CA SER A 2 -15.04 21.89 -8.08
C SER A 2 -14.28 20.98 -7.10
N GLU A 3 -14.51 20.94 -5.78
CA GLU A 3 -13.70 20.05 -4.91
C GLU A 3 -14.04 18.55 -5.03
N HIS A 4 -15.25 18.20 -5.45
CA HIS A 4 -15.69 16.79 -5.50
C HIS A 4 -15.29 16.03 -6.77
N SER A 5 -15.04 16.70 -7.90
CA SER A 5 -14.71 16.02 -9.17
C SER A 5 -13.34 15.34 -9.10
N LEU A 6 -12.33 16.04 -8.58
CA LEU A 6 -10.98 15.52 -8.39
C LEU A 6 -10.95 14.38 -7.37
N CYS A 7 -11.79 14.45 -6.32
CA CYS A 7 -11.94 13.35 -5.37
C CYS A 7 -12.53 12.10 -6.04
N GLN A 8 -13.47 12.27 -6.97
CA GLN A 8 -14.09 11.16 -7.67
C GLN A 8 -13.14 10.48 -8.67
N GLU A 9 -12.31 11.28 -9.35
CA GLU A 9 -11.21 10.78 -10.18
C GLU A 9 -10.15 10.07 -9.33
N PHE A 10 -9.80 10.63 -8.16
CA PHE A 10 -8.91 9.97 -7.20
C PHE A 10 -9.44 8.59 -6.78
N LEU A 11 -10.73 8.52 -6.41
CA LEU A 11 -11.36 7.28 -5.94
C LEU A 11 -11.43 6.19 -7.02
N SER A 12 -11.39 6.53 -8.32
CA SER A 12 -11.37 5.52 -9.37
C SER A 12 -10.00 4.85 -9.54
N GLN A 13 -8.93 5.53 -9.12
CA GLN A 13 -7.54 5.08 -9.26
C GLN A 13 -6.95 4.54 -7.95
N ILE A 14 -7.68 4.63 -6.83
CA ILE A 14 -7.15 4.28 -5.51
C ILE A 14 -6.77 2.79 -5.39
N SER A 15 -7.49 1.90 -6.07
CA SER A 15 -7.16 0.46 -6.07
C SER A 15 -5.79 0.22 -6.70
N ASP A 16 -5.54 0.81 -7.87
CA ASP A 16 -4.27 0.70 -8.58
C ASP A 16 -3.12 1.30 -7.76
N TYR A 17 -3.36 2.42 -7.07
CA TYR A 17 -2.40 3.02 -6.15
C TYR A 17 -2.06 2.10 -4.97
N LEU A 18 -3.05 1.46 -4.34
CA LEU A 18 -2.82 0.55 -3.20
C LEU A 18 -2.09 -0.74 -3.61
N ASP A 19 -2.35 -1.23 -4.82
CA ASP A 19 -1.72 -2.44 -5.36
C ASP A 19 -0.32 -2.18 -5.94
N ASN A 20 0.17 -0.93 -5.89
CA ASN A 20 1.39 -0.46 -6.58
C ASN A 20 1.37 -0.73 -8.09
N ASN A 21 0.18 -0.78 -8.70
CA ASN A 21 -0.05 -1.01 -10.12
C ASN A 21 -0.48 0.29 -10.82
N ILE A 22 0.23 1.37 -10.54
CA ILE A 22 -0.06 2.70 -11.04
C ILE A 22 1.19 3.30 -11.69
N ASP A 23 1.03 4.07 -12.76
CA ASP A 23 2.18 4.71 -13.38
C ASP A 23 2.72 5.87 -12.49
N PRO A 24 4.02 6.20 -12.60
CA PRO A 24 4.63 7.19 -11.71
C PRO A 24 4.02 8.59 -11.79
N LEU A 25 3.54 9.02 -12.97
CA LEU A 25 2.99 10.37 -13.13
C LEU A 25 1.66 10.49 -12.41
N THR A 26 0.79 9.50 -12.59
CA THR A 26 -0.50 9.47 -11.91
C THR A 26 -0.33 9.24 -10.40
N CYS A 27 0.67 8.46 -9.98
CA CYS A 27 1.03 8.33 -8.57
C CYS A 27 1.37 9.70 -7.94
N ASP A 28 2.23 10.50 -8.59
CA ASP A 28 2.59 11.84 -8.11
C ASP A 28 1.38 12.79 -8.03
N GLU A 29 0.45 12.72 -8.98
CA GLU A 29 -0.77 13.53 -8.98
C GLU A 29 -1.71 13.15 -7.84
N LEU A 30 -1.90 11.85 -7.59
CA LEU A 30 -2.68 11.35 -6.46
C LEU A 30 -2.05 11.75 -5.12
N GLU A 31 -0.72 11.67 -5.00
CA GLU A 31 -0.03 12.08 -3.78
C GLU A 31 -0.19 13.58 -3.49
N LYS A 32 -0.10 14.43 -4.52
CA LYS A 32 -0.41 15.87 -4.39
C LYS A 32 -1.84 16.08 -3.90
N HIS A 33 -2.81 15.36 -4.48
CA HIS A 33 -4.20 15.44 -4.03
C HIS A 33 -4.37 15.05 -2.55
N LEU A 34 -3.66 14.02 -2.08
CA LEU A 34 -3.71 13.59 -0.67
C LEU A 34 -3.09 14.59 0.30
N VAL A 35 -2.17 15.44 -0.16
CA VAL A 35 -1.63 16.55 0.63
C VAL A 35 -2.68 17.65 0.79
N ASP A 36 -3.41 17.96 -0.30
CA ASP A 36 -4.34 19.09 -0.34
C ASP A 36 -5.77 18.73 0.11
N CYS A 37 -6.13 17.44 0.17
CA CYS A 37 -7.48 16.97 0.49
C CYS A 37 -7.54 16.07 1.76
N PRO A 38 -7.90 16.64 2.92
CA PRO A 38 -8.02 15.89 4.17
C PRO A 38 -9.04 14.74 4.11
N ASN A 39 -10.12 14.88 3.36
CA ASN A 39 -11.16 13.86 3.24
C ASN A 39 -10.62 12.60 2.55
N CYS A 40 -9.92 12.77 1.43
CA CYS A 40 -9.31 11.65 0.70
C CYS A 40 -8.17 11.03 1.51
N LYS A 41 -7.39 11.84 2.23
CA LYS A 41 -6.39 11.32 3.18
C LYS A 41 -6.99 10.39 4.22
N ILE A 42 -8.07 10.81 4.88
CA ILE A 42 -8.77 9.98 5.89
C ILE A 42 -9.30 8.69 5.25
N PHE A 43 -9.85 8.78 4.04
CA PHE A 43 -10.36 7.61 3.31
C PHE A 43 -9.23 6.59 3.04
N VAL A 44 -8.10 7.05 2.48
CA VAL A 44 -6.94 6.19 2.20
C VAL A 44 -6.36 5.57 3.46
N ASP A 45 -6.19 6.36 4.52
CA ASP A 45 -5.67 5.87 5.80
C ASP A 45 -6.59 4.78 6.39
N THR A 46 -7.91 4.97 6.28
CA THR A 46 -8.91 3.99 6.72
C THR A 46 -8.84 2.72 5.87
N LEU A 47 -8.75 2.85 4.55
CA LEU A 47 -8.68 1.72 3.63
C LEU A 47 -7.38 0.90 3.82
N LYS A 48 -6.24 1.58 3.95
CA LYS A 48 -4.94 0.94 4.29
C LYS A 48 -5.03 0.15 5.60
N LYS A 49 -5.70 0.71 6.61
CA LYS A 49 -5.92 0.01 7.88
C LYS A 49 -6.79 -1.24 7.71
N THR A 50 -7.83 -1.18 6.89
CA THR A 50 -8.65 -2.36 6.56
C THR A 50 -7.81 -3.45 5.90
N VAL A 51 -7.01 -3.10 4.87
CA VAL A 51 -6.11 -4.05 4.20
C VAL A 51 -5.13 -4.69 5.19
N TYR A 52 -4.51 -3.87 6.05
CA TYR A 52 -3.62 -4.36 7.09
C TYR A 52 -4.28 -5.38 8.02
N LEU A 53 -5.51 -5.12 8.48
CA LEU A 53 -6.24 -6.04 9.35
C LEU A 53 -6.53 -7.38 8.66
N TYR A 54 -6.86 -7.37 7.37
CA TYR A 54 -7.03 -8.60 6.58
C TYR A 54 -5.71 -9.39 6.46
N GLN A 55 -4.60 -8.72 6.16
CA GLN A 55 -3.28 -9.36 6.08
C GLN A 55 -2.85 -10.00 7.40
N GLN A 56 -3.19 -9.38 8.55
CA GLN A 56 -2.90 -9.95 9.86
C GLN A 56 -3.71 -11.22 10.16
N GLN A 57 -4.93 -11.32 9.63
CA GLN A 57 -5.77 -12.52 9.81
C GLN A 57 -5.19 -13.74 9.08
N GLU A 58 -4.47 -13.52 7.98
CA GLU A 58 -3.78 -14.57 7.23
C GLU A 58 -2.32 -14.77 7.67
N ALA A 59 -1.83 -14.06 8.70
CA ALA A 59 -0.41 -14.08 9.08
C ALA A 59 0.10 -15.44 9.62
N ASP A 60 -0.76 -16.43 9.78
CA ASP A 60 -0.40 -17.80 10.19
C ASP A 60 -0.05 -18.71 8.99
N ILE A 61 0.43 -18.13 7.88
CA ILE A 61 1.11 -18.90 6.84
C ILE A 61 2.47 -19.29 7.40
N ASN A 62 2.61 -20.55 7.81
CA ASN A 62 3.87 -21.11 8.28
C ASN A 62 4.87 -21.21 7.11
N VAL A 63 5.60 -20.12 6.83
CA VAL A 63 6.65 -20.10 5.81
C VAL A 63 7.80 -21.00 6.28
N PRO A 64 8.20 -22.03 5.51
CA PRO A 64 9.29 -22.90 5.89
C PRO A 64 10.59 -22.09 6.11
N SER A 65 11.32 -22.42 7.18
CA SER A 65 12.57 -21.73 7.55
C SER A 65 13.60 -21.74 6.44
N GLU A 66 13.64 -22.79 5.61
CA GLU A 66 14.53 -22.89 4.46
C GLU A 66 14.26 -21.79 3.41
N VAL A 67 12.98 -21.51 3.12
CA VAL A 67 12.59 -20.46 2.17
C VAL A 67 12.99 -19.09 2.70
N ARG A 68 12.76 -18.84 4.00
CA ARG A 68 13.19 -17.61 4.67
C ARG A 68 14.71 -17.45 4.63
N GLY A 69 15.47 -18.50 4.94
CA GLY A 69 16.93 -18.46 4.93
C GLY A 69 17.51 -18.18 3.53
N ARG A 70 16.95 -18.79 2.49
CA ARG A 70 17.35 -18.51 1.11
C ARG A 70 17.07 -17.07 0.69
N LEU A 71 15.92 -16.52 1.09
CA LEU A 71 15.58 -15.12 0.84
C LEU A 71 16.55 -14.16 1.52
N PHE A 72 16.84 -14.38 2.81
CA PHE A 72 17.70 -13.50 3.61
C PHE A 72 19.11 -13.47 3.04
N LYS A 73 19.63 -14.62 2.59
CA LYS A 73 20.92 -14.71 1.91
C LYS A 73 20.99 -13.92 0.62
N VAL A 74 19.94 -13.95 -0.20
CA VAL A 74 19.89 -13.16 -1.45
C VAL A 74 19.85 -11.66 -1.15
N LEU A 75 19.15 -11.27 -0.09
CA LEU A 75 19.03 -9.88 0.34
C LEU A 75 20.22 -9.40 1.19
N SER A 76 21.22 -10.25 1.46
CA SER A 76 22.36 -9.96 2.37
C SER A 76 21.91 -9.60 3.79
N LEU A 77 20.89 -10.28 4.30
CA LEU A 77 20.28 -10.12 5.64
C LEU A 77 20.59 -11.31 6.56
N ASP A 78 21.67 -12.04 6.31
CA ASP A 78 21.99 -13.30 7.01
C ASP A 78 22.14 -13.12 8.53
N ASP A 79 22.56 -11.94 8.99
CA ASP A 79 22.71 -11.61 10.42
C ASP A 79 21.38 -11.56 11.21
N LEU A 80 20.24 -11.52 10.51
CA LEU A 80 18.89 -11.49 11.09
C LEU A 80 18.23 -12.87 11.17
N THR A 81 18.97 -13.96 10.86
CA THR A 81 18.44 -15.33 10.83
C THR A 81 18.50 -16.09 12.16
N HIS A 82 18.76 -15.40 13.28
CA HIS A 82 18.84 -15.98 14.63
C HIS A 82 17.50 -16.48 15.19
#